data_AF-A0A1J4WIZ7-F1
#
_entry.id   AF-A0A1J4WIZ7-F1
#
_cell.length_a   1.000
_cell.length_b   1.000
_cell.length_c   1.000
_cell.angle_alpha   90.00
_cell.angle_beta   90.00
_cell.angle_gamma   90.00
#
_symmetry.space_group_name_H-M   'P 1'
#
loop_
_entity.id
_entity.type
_entity.pdbx_description
1 polymer ?
#
loop_
_entity_poly.entity_id
_entity_poly.type
_entity_poly.pdbx_seq_one_letter_code
_entity_poly.pdbx_strand_id
1 'polypeptide(L)'
;MLDSNKWQQINNDSTGYVGKYRNDEWQKRDEKYGIGQWQMAWLVNDQYLEYIEVCQLYEDAYFYYFEQRPELLEHLLEEASDVYDDSLDNIDSGLDYLKRGAVRTHIQDIVIRNCIQRFGKKFQGSQPIQTRDRLGTHPLSLALSPGQVPFHKPELLSFPDSLEVITKGQWWLPGSVEDFYQRTKRLCVIK
;
A
#
# COMPACT_ATOMS: atom_id res chain seq x y z
N MET A 1 12.19 7.54 9.26
CA MET A 1 12.52 8.39 8.12
C MET A 1 13.87 7.94 7.60
N LEU A 2 14.08 7.98 6.29
CA LEU A 2 15.32 7.55 5.67
C LEU A 2 16.48 8.49 6.06
N ASP A 3 17.61 7.93 6.48
CA ASP A 3 18.81 8.70 6.81
C ASP A 3 19.42 9.33 5.55
N SER A 4 19.25 10.65 5.41
CA SER A 4 19.77 11.43 4.28
C SER A 4 21.29 11.57 4.28
N ASN A 5 22.00 11.21 5.36
CA ASN A 5 23.46 11.14 5.36
C ASN A 5 23.98 9.85 4.73
N LYS A 6 23.17 8.79 4.74
CA LYS A 6 23.51 7.47 4.20
C LYS A 6 22.94 7.24 2.81
N TRP A 7 21.74 7.73 2.55
CA TRP A 7 20.99 7.43 1.33
C TRP A 7 20.83 8.66 0.44
N GLN A 8 20.81 8.44 -0.87
CA GLN A 8 20.52 9.45 -1.88
C GLN A 8 19.51 8.92 -2.90
N GLN A 9 18.56 9.77 -3.28
CA GLN A 9 17.65 9.51 -4.39
C GLN A 9 18.42 9.57 -5.72
N ILE A 10 18.16 8.62 -6.63
CA ILE A 10 18.83 8.60 -7.94
C ILE A 10 18.31 9.71 -8.86
N ASN A 11 16.99 9.83 -8.99
CA ASN A 11 16.29 10.84 -9.79
C ASN A 11 14.85 11.02 -9.27
N ASN A 12 14.11 12.00 -9.78
CA ASN A 12 12.71 12.27 -9.37
C ASN A 12 11.65 11.33 -9.96
N ASP A 13 12.05 10.25 -10.62
CA ASP A 13 11.08 9.28 -11.13
C ASP A 13 10.51 8.42 -10.01
N SER A 14 9.25 8.04 -10.16
CA SER A 14 8.66 6.94 -9.41
C SER A 14 8.90 5.62 -10.13
N THR A 15 9.17 4.57 -9.36
CA THR A 15 9.26 3.21 -9.91
C THR A 15 7.91 2.59 -10.24
N GLY A 16 6.81 3.28 -9.93
CA GLY A 16 5.44 2.84 -10.20
C GLY A 16 5.06 1.48 -9.58
N TYR A 17 3.97 0.93 -10.12
CA TYR A 17 3.41 -0.35 -9.69
C TYR A 17 4.17 -1.53 -10.32
N VAL A 18 4.80 -2.36 -9.47
CA VAL A 18 5.53 -3.57 -9.92
C VAL A 18 4.74 -4.86 -9.75
N GLY A 19 3.76 -4.89 -8.83
CA GLY A 19 2.88 -6.05 -8.63
C GLY A 19 3.62 -7.39 -8.48
N LYS A 20 3.26 -8.38 -9.32
CA LYS A 20 3.87 -9.73 -9.33
C LYS A 20 5.32 -9.76 -9.79
N TYR A 21 5.77 -8.71 -10.47
CA TYR A 21 7.14 -8.59 -10.96
C TYR A 21 8.09 -8.00 -9.90
N ARG A 22 7.61 -7.81 -8.65
CA ARG A 22 8.39 -7.24 -7.56
C ARG A 22 9.74 -7.94 -7.39
N ASN A 23 9.74 -9.27 -7.31
CA ASN A 23 10.95 -10.03 -7.02
C ASN A 23 11.95 -9.93 -8.20
N ASP A 24 11.47 -9.98 -9.45
CA ASP A 24 12.31 -9.78 -10.64
C ASP A 24 12.93 -8.38 -10.67
N GLU A 25 12.13 -7.35 -10.35
CA GLU A 25 12.62 -5.97 -10.28
C GLU A 25 13.62 -5.76 -9.13
N TRP A 26 13.45 -6.46 -8.01
CA TRP A 26 14.42 -6.43 -6.91
C TRP A 26 15.73 -7.10 -7.31
N GLN A 27 15.67 -8.26 -7.96
CA GLN A 27 16.87 -8.94 -8.46
C GLN A 27 17.65 -8.07 -9.44
N LYS A 28 16.98 -7.43 -10.41
CA LYS A 28 17.63 -6.50 -11.35
C LYS A 28 18.33 -5.34 -10.64
N ARG A 29 17.76 -4.86 -9.53
CA ARG A 29 18.34 -3.77 -8.73
C ARG A 29 19.47 -4.26 -7.85
N ASP A 30 19.37 -5.47 -7.30
CA ASP A 30 20.47 -6.13 -6.59
C ASP A 30 21.68 -6.32 -7.50
N GLU A 31 21.46 -6.74 -8.75
CA GLU A 31 22.50 -6.85 -9.78
C GLU A 31 23.10 -5.48 -10.15
N LYS A 32 22.27 -4.43 -10.24
CA LYS A 32 22.69 -3.10 -10.68
C LYS A 32 23.38 -2.27 -9.59
N TYR A 33 22.87 -2.31 -8.37
CA TYR A 33 23.30 -1.42 -7.28
C TYR A 33 24.02 -2.17 -6.15
N GLY A 34 23.83 -3.49 -6.04
CA GLY A 34 24.33 -4.32 -4.96
C GLY A 34 23.27 -4.58 -3.88
N ILE A 35 23.25 -5.80 -3.36
CA ILE A 35 22.34 -6.21 -2.27
C ILE A 35 22.56 -5.30 -1.06
N GLY A 36 21.47 -4.71 -0.54
CA GLY A 36 21.52 -3.80 0.59
C GLY A 36 22.10 -2.41 0.30
N GLN A 37 22.45 -2.12 -0.96
CA GLN A 37 22.95 -0.82 -1.41
C GLN A 37 21.86 0.05 -2.06
N TRP A 38 20.63 -0.45 -2.15
CA TRP A 38 19.47 0.28 -2.64
C TRP A 38 18.25 -0.01 -1.76
N GLN A 39 17.29 0.92 -1.74
CA GLN A 39 15.97 0.68 -1.18
C GLN A 39 14.91 1.59 -1.79
N MET A 40 13.65 1.25 -1.54
CA MET A 40 12.53 2.14 -1.82
C MET A 40 12.32 3.08 -0.65
N ALA A 41 12.04 4.34 -0.94
CA ALA A 41 11.55 5.32 0.01
C ALA A 41 10.37 6.09 -0.59
N TRP A 42 9.64 6.84 0.22
CA TRP A 42 8.46 7.60 -0.22
C TRP A 42 8.63 9.07 0.11
N LEU A 43 8.77 9.90 -0.92
CA LEU A 43 8.93 11.34 -0.79
C LEU A 43 7.58 11.99 -0.45
N VAL A 44 7.47 12.50 0.78
CA VAL A 44 6.28 13.16 1.33
C VAL A 44 6.74 14.41 2.08
N ASN A 45 6.26 15.60 1.69
CA ASN A 45 6.69 16.89 2.26
C ASN A 45 8.23 17.03 2.38
N ASP A 46 8.95 16.79 1.29
CA ASP A 46 10.42 16.86 1.22
C ASP A 46 11.17 15.90 2.17
N GLN A 47 10.46 14.94 2.76
CA GLN A 47 11.01 13.89 3.61
C GLN A 47 10.85 12.53 2.94
N TYR A 48 11.87 11.67 3.07
CA TYR A 48 11.78 10.29 2.64
C TYR A 48 11.31 9.43 3.79
N LEU A 49 10.09 8.94 3.65
CA LEU A 49 9.52 7.94 4.54
C LEU A 49 10.05 6.55 4.17
N GLU A 50 10.31 5.75 5.19
CA GLU A 50 10.57 4.32 5.04
C GLU A 50 9.24 3.57 4.88
N TYR A 51 9.33 2.29 4.55
CA TYR A 51 8.17 1.47 4.21
C TYR A 51 7.09 1.44 5.32
N ILE A 52 7.49 1.30 6.58
CA ILE A 52 6.52 1.27 7.69
C ILE A 52 5.79 2.62 7.81
N GLU A 53 6.51 3.73 7.66
CA GLU A 53 5.96 5.08 7.80
C GLU A 53 4.97 5.41 6.69
N VAL A 54 5.25 5.02 5.44
CA VAL A 54 4.27 5.20 4.36
C VAL A 54 3.05 4.27 4.53
N CYS A 55 3.23 3.06 5.08
CA CYS A 55 2.12 2.17 5.39
C CYS A 55 1.20 2.77 6.46
N GLN A 56 1.73 3.53 7.42
CA GLN A 56 0.91 4.24 8.41
C GLN A 56 0.05 5.34 7.77
N LEU A 57 0.59 6.12 6.81
CA LEU A 57 -0.23 7.09 6.06
C LEU A 57 -1.29 6.43 5.19
N TYR A 58 -0.96 5.27 4.62
CA TYR A 58 -1.90 4.43 3.90
C TYR A 58 -3.01 3.93 4.82
N GLU A 59 -2.65 3.49 6.03
CA GLU A 59 -3.60 3.06 7.06
C GLU A 59 -4.52 4.20 7.51
N ASP A 60 -3.98 5.39 7.73
CA ASP A 60 -4.78 6.57 8.06
C ASP A 60 -5.81 6.88 6.98
N ALA A 61 -5.48 6.70 5.70
CA ALA A 61 -6.46 6.87 4.62
C ALA A 61 -7.66 5.92 4.76
N TYR A 62 -7.42 4.65 5.10
CA TYR A 62 -8.50 3.69 5.37
C TYR A 62 -9.25 4.01 6.67
N PHE A 63 -8.54 4.46 7.71
CA PHE A 63 -9.17 4.85 8.97
C PHE A 63 -10.17 5.99 8.74
N TYR A 64 -9.76 7.06 8.06
CA TYR A 64 -10.66 8.17 7.68
C TYR A 64 -11.78 7.72 6.73
N TYR A 65 -11.49 6.80 5.82
CA TYR A 65 -12.51 6.24 4.93
C TYR A 65 -13.61 5.50 5.70
N PHE A 66 -13.24 4.70 6.70
CA PHE A 66 -14.19 4.01 7.58
C PHE A 66 -14.89 4.96 8.55
N GLU A 67 -14.21 5.99 9.05
CA GLU A 67 -14.83 7.01 9.91
C GLU A 67 -15.94 7.77 9.17
N GLN A 68 -15.73 8.07 7.88
CA GLN A 68 -16.72 8.72 7.03
C GLN A 68 -17.82 7.76 6.53
N ARG A 69 -17.58 6.45 6.62
CA ARG A 69 -18.46 5.38 6.13
C ARG A 69 -18.64 4.28 7.17
N PRO A 70 -19.20 4.60 8.35
CA PRO A 70 -19.36 3.63 9.43
C PRO A 70 -20.20 2.41 8.99
N GLU A 71 -21.16 2.60 8.08
CA GLU A 71 -21.98 1.53 7.52
C GLU A 71 -21.15 0.51 6.73
N LEU A 72 -20.10 0.96 6.04
CA LEU A 72 -19.20 0.09 5.31
C LEU A 72 -18.33 -0.73 6.26
N LEU A 73 -17.86 -0.11 7.36
CA LEU A 73 -17.11 -0.81 8.39
C LEU A 73 -17.97 -1.85 9.09
N GLU A 74 -19.20 -1.51 9.46
CA GLU A 74 -20.15 -2.45 10.09
C GLU A 74 -20.43 -3.63 9.17
N HIS A 75 -20.75 -3.38 7.90
CA HIS A 75 -20.97 -4.43 6.92
C HIS A 75 -19.75 -5.34 6.73
N LEU A 76 -18.54 -4.77 6.69
CA LEU A 76 -17.31 -5.57 6.63
C LEU A 76 -17.16 -6.49 7.86
N LEU A 77 -17.44 -5.98 9.06
CA LEU A 77 -17.29 -6.75 10.30
C LEU A 77 -18.33 -7.87 10.42
N GLU A 78 -19.54 -7.65 9.93
CA GLU A 78 -20.62 -8.64 9.92
C GLU A 78 -20.36 -9.77 8.92
N GLU A 79 -19.86 -9.45 7.73
CA GLU A 79 -19.67 -10.44 6.66
C GLU A 79 -18.36 -11.23 6.81
N ALA A 80 -17.27 -10.56 7.18
CA ALA A 80 -15.94 -11.14 7.15
C ALA A 80 -15.55 -11.76 8.50
N SER A 81 -14.93 -12.94 8.47
CA SER A 81 -14.16 -13.48 9.61
C SER A 81 -12.70 -12.98 9.63
N ASP A 82 -12.16 -12.63 8.47
CA ASP A 82 -10.87 -11.96 8.23
C ASP A 82 -10.85 -11.40 6.79
N VAL A 83 -9.76 -10.77 6.39
CA VAL A 83 -9.51 -10.27 5.03
C VAL A 83 -8.18 -10.75 4.47
N TYR A 84 -8.07 -10.86 3.15
CA TYR A 84 -6.81 -11.20 2.46
C TYR A 84 -6.75 -10.55 1.06
N ASP A 85 -5.54 -10.37 0.50
CA ASP A 85 -5.35 -9.79 -0.84
C ASP A 85 -5.38 -10.87 -1.93
N ASP A 86 -4.33 -11.70 -2.02
CA ASP A 86 -4.15 -12.66 -3.11
C ASP A 86 -4.22 -14.12 -2.68
N SER A 87 -3.81 -14.43 -1.45
CA SER A 87 -3.79 -15.77 -0.88
C SER A 87 -4.31 -15.78 0.55
N LEU A 88 -4.93 -16.88 0.98
CA LEU A 88 -5.38 -17.05 2.37
C LEU A 88 -4.22 -16.96 3.37
N ASP A 89 -3.00 -17.35 2.96
CA ASP A 89 -1.80 -17.23 3.80
C ASP A 89 -1.46 -15.76 4.14
N ASN A 90 -2.03 -14.77 3.45
CA ASN A 90 -1.88 -13.36 3.83
C ASN A 90 -2.43 -13.06 5.25
N ILE A 91 -3.36 -13.89 5.74
CA ILE A 91 -3.92 -13.79 7.10
C ILE A 91 -2.82 -13.94 8.16
N ASP A 92 -1.80 -14.78 7.90
CA ASP A 92 -0.69 -15.02 8.83
C ASP A 92 0.20 -13.79 9.06
N SER A 93 0.06 -12.76 8.22
CA SER A 93 0.71 -11.47 8.45
C SER A 93 0.13 -10.72 9.64
N GLY A 94 -1.13 -10.97 9.99
CA GLY A 94 -1.82 -10.24 11.05
C GLY A 94 -1.71 -8.74 10.83
N LEU A 95 -1.06 -8.05 11.77
CA LEU A 95 -0.87 -6.60 11.78
C LEU A 95 0.53 -6.15 11.30
N ASP A 96 1.39 -7.09 10.92
CA ASP A 96 2.81 -6.84 10.67
C ASP A 96 3.08 -6.56 9.18
N TYR A 97 3.32 -5.29 8.86
CA TYR A 97 3.68 -4.85 7.51
C TYR A 97 4.97 -5.48 6.96
N LEU A 98 5.89 -5.97 7.81
CA LEU A 98 7.14 -6.58 7.36
C LEU A 98 6.91 -7.96 6.73
N LYS A 99 5.77 -8.60 6.99
CA LYS A 99 5.35 -9.84 6.33
C LYS A 99 4.68 -9.53 4.99
N ARG A 100 5.50 -9.24 3.97
CA ARG A 100 5.09 -8.70 2.66
C ARG A 100 4.63 -9.75 1.63
N GLY A 101 4.37 -11.00 2.01
CA GLY A 101 4.02 -12.08 1.08
C GLY A 101 5.14 -12.50 0.10
N ALA A 102 4.99 -13.68 -0.51
CA ALA A 102 6.00 -14.28 -1.38
C ALA A 102 6.09 -13.64 -2.78
N VAL A 103 4.94 -13.34 -3.39
CA VAL A 103 4.86 -12.87 -4.79
C VAL A 103 4.61 -11.36 -4.88
N ARG A 104 3.68 -10.85 -4.08
CA ARG A 104 3.24 -9.45 -4.10
C ARG A 104 3.19 -8.93 -2.68
N THR A 105 3.38 -7.61 -2.55
CA THR A 105 3.13 -6.93 -1.29
C THR A 105 1.63 -6.75 -1.10
N HIS A 106 1.10 -7.21 0.03
CA HIS A 106 -0.31 -7.11 0.41
C HIS A 106 -0.45 -6.12 1.58
N ILE A 107 -0.58 -4.84 1.26
CA ILE A 107 -0.69 -3.78 2.29
C ILE A 107 -2.13 -3.66 2.77
N GLN A 108 -3.08 -3.85 1.85
CA GLN A 108 -4.50 -3.56 2.04
C GLN A 108 -5.14 -4.38 3.16
N ASP A 109 -4.94 -5.69 3.16
CA ASP A 109 -5.50 -6.59 4.18
C ASP A 109 -4.92 -6.26 5.57
N ILE A 110 -3.60 -6.00 5.66
CA ILE A 110 -2.94 -5.61 6.91
C ILE A 110 -3.49 -4.27 7.42
N VAL A 111 -3.63 -3.27 6.52
CA VAL A 111 -4.23 -1.96 6.84
C VAL A 111 -5.64 -2.12 7.37
N ILE A 112 -6.49 -2.92 6.73
CA ILE A 112 -7.87 -3.13 7.19
C ILE A 112 -7.89 -3.73 8.59
N ARG A 113 -7.05 -4.74 8.87
CA ARG A 113 -6.94 -5.34 10.22
C ARG A 113 -6.48 -4.31 11.25
N ASN A 114 -5.48 -3.49 10.94
CA ASN A 114 -5.04 -2.41 11.84
C ASN A 114 -6.14 -1.38 12.10
N CYS A 115 -6.87 -0.94 11.07
CA CYS A 115 -7.99 -0.02 11.26
C CYS A 115 -9.06 -0.61 12.19
N ILE A 116 -9.43 -1.88 12.00
CA ILE A 116 -10.41 -2.56 12.85
C ILE A 116 -9.93 -2.60 14.31
N GLN A 117 -8.65 -2.88 14.54
CA GLN A 117 -8.05 -2.82 15.87
C GLN A 117 -8.08 -1.40 16.45
N ARG A 118 -7.76 -0.37 15.66
CA ARG A 118 -7.82 1.05 16.09
C ARG A 118 -9.23 1.49 16.47
N PHE A 119 -10.26 0.97 15.81
CA PHE A 119 -11.66 1.19 16.20
C PHE A 119 -12.09 0.36 17.42
N GLY A 120 -11.23 -0.49 17.98
CA GLY A 120 -11.57 -1.39 19.09
C GLY A 120 -12.59 -2.46 18.72
N LYS A 121 -12.69 -2.81 17.42
CA LYS A 121 -13.65 -3.77 16.88
C LYS A 121 -12.98 -5.10 16.54
N LYS A 122 -13.80 -6.09 16.17
CA LYS A 122 -13.37 -7.42 15.70
C LYS A 122 -14.31 -7.89 14.61
N PHE A 123 -13.78 -8.66 13.67
CA PHE A 123 -14.56 -9.44 12.71
C PHE A 123 -15.53 -10.38 13.44
N GLN A 124 -16.73 -10.54 12.88
CA GLN A 124 -17.83 -11.34 13.43
C GLN A 124 -18.43 -12.29 12.40
N GLY A 125 -18.07 -12.13 11.13
CA GLY A 125 -18.49 -13.01 10.06
C GLY A 125 -17.87 -14.40 10.16
N SER A 126 -18.23 -15.24 9.20
CA SER A 126 -17.88 -16.67 9.22
C SER A 126 -16.83 -17.07 8.18
N GLN A 127 -16.59 -16.24 7.17
CA GLN A 127 -15.67 -16.54 6.08
C GLN A 127 -14.72 -15.38 5.79
N PRO A 128 -13.46 -15.64 5.42
CA PRO A 128 -12.55 -14.58 5.05
C PRO A 128 -12.93 -13.99 3.70
N ILE A 129 -12.79 -12.67 3.55
CA ILE A 129 -13.12 -11.95 2.31
C ILE A 129 -11.84 -11.57 1.57
N GLN A 130 -11.79 -11.90 0.28
CA GLN A 130 -10.74 -11.39 -0.60
C GLN A 130 -11.01 -9.92 -0.92
N THR A 131 -10.11 -9.01 -0.56
CA THR A 131 -10.31 -7.57 -0.75
C THR A 131 -9.78 -7.05 -2.09
N ARG A 132 -9.31 -7.95 -2.95
CA ARG A 132 -8.71 -7.61 -4.24
C ARG A 132 -9.77 -7.50 -5.33
N ASP A 133 -10.12 -6.27 -5.70
CA ASP A 133 -11.08 -5.91 -6.76
C ASP A 133 -11.32 -6.97 -7.85
N ARG A 134 -10.35 -7.19 -8.74
CA ARG A 134 -10.53 -8.04 -9.94
C ARG A 134 -10.55 -9.55 -9.68
N LEU A 135 -10.30 -10.01 -8.46
CA LEU A 135 -10.31 -11.44 -8.10
C LEU A 135 -11.42 -11.77 -7.10
N GLY A 136 -11.72 -10.85 -6.19
CA GLY A 136 -12.75 -11.05 -5.19
C GLY A 136 -14.14 -10.98 -5.79
N THR A 137 -15.01 -11.87 -5.35
CA THR A 137 -16.41 -11.94 -5.80
C THR A 137 -17.36 -11.11 -4.93
N HIS A 138 -16.88 -10.64 -3.77
CA HIS A 138 -17.68 -9.86 -2.84
C HIS A 138 -17.68 -8.37 -3.22
N PRO A 139 -18.78 -7.60 -3.05
CA PRO A 139 -18.79 -6.16 -3.31
C PRO A 139 -17.72 -5.37 -2.53
N LEU A 140 -17.36 -5.86 -1.33
CA LEU A 140 -16.28 -5.28 -0.52
C LEU A 140 -14.90 -5.33 -1.21
N SER A 141 -14.68 -6.27 -2.14
CA SER A 141 -13.42 -6.38 -2.90
C SER A 141 -13.17 -5.12 -3.74
N LEU A 142 -14.22 -4.58 -4.35
CA LEU A 142 -14.14 -3.33 -5.09
C LEU A 142 -14.15 -2.13 -4.13
N ALA A 143 -15.08 -2.10 -3.17
CA ALA A 143 -15.27 -0.94 -2.29
C ALA A 143 -14.03 -0.65 -1.42
N LEU A 144 -13.29 -1.69 -1.01
CA LEU A 144 -12.09 -1.56 -0.20
C LEU A 144 -10.81 -1.56 -1.03
N SER A 145 -10.89 -1.71 -2.35
CA SER A 145 -9.72 -1.69 -3.24
C SER A 145 -8.93 -0.41 -3.06
N PRO A 146 -7.60 -0.45 -2.96
CA PRO A 146 -6.83 0.76 -2.73
C PRO A 146 -6.78 1.70 -3.94
N GLY A 147 -7.17 1.20 -5.11
CA GLY A 147 -7.42 2.06 -6.26
C GLY A 147 -8.73 2.84 -6.19
N GLN A 148 -9.59 2.55 -5.21
CA GLN A 148 -10.89 3.19 -5.00
C GLN A 148 -10.92 4.03 -3.72
N VAL A 149 -10.22 3.60 -2.66
CA VAL A 149 -10.18 4.32 -1.38
C VAL A 149 -9.45 5.66 -1.54
N PRO A 150 -10.09 6.81 -1.24
CA PRO A 150 -9.47 8.12 -1.35
C PRO A 150 -8.30 8.27 -0.39
N PHE A 151 -7.24 8.94 -0.82
CA PHE A 151 -6.20 9.39 0.08
C PHE A 151 -6.65 10.64 0.85
N HIS A 152 -6.62 10.57 2.17
CA HIS A 152 -7.23 11.56 3.06
C HIS A 152 -6.49 12.93 3.12
N LYS A 153 -5.26 13.03 2.60
CA LYS A 153 -4.43 14.24 2.60
C LYS A 153 -3.90 14.57 1.19
N PRO A 154 -4.73 15.08 0.28
CA PRO A 154 -4.32 15.35 -1.11
C PRO A 154 -3.13 16.30 -1.23
N GLU A 155 -2.91 17.17 -0.25
CA GLU A 155 -1.76 18.07 -0.17
C GLU A 155 -0.40 17.36 -0.04
N LEU A 156 -0.38 16.09 0.36
CA LEU A 156 0.84 15.28 0.48
C LEU A 156 1.18 14.49 -0.79
N LEU A 157 0.39 14.61 -1.86
CA LEU A 157 0.68 13.96 -3.14
C LEU A 157 1.93 14.57 -3.78
N SER A 158 2.96 13.75 -4.00
CA SER A 158 4.15 14.18 -4.75
C SER A 158 3.95 14.05 -6.27
N PHE A 159 4.75 14.79 -7.04
CA PHE A 159 4.72 14.81 -8.50
C PHE A 159 6.09 14.34 -9.05
N PRO A 160 6.27 13.04 -9.32
CA PRO A 160 7.48 12.54 -9.97
C PRO A 160 7.57 13.03 -11.41
N ASP A 161 8.79 13.13 -11.95
CA ASP A 161 9.00 13.50 -13.36
C ASP A 161 8.35 12.48 -14.31
N SER A 162 8.31 11.22 -13.89
CA SER A 162 7.63 10.11 -14.57
C SER A 162 6.11 10.05 -14.34
N LEU A 163 5.45 11.12 -13.89
CA LEU A 163 4.02 11.09 -13.53
C LEU A 163 3.12 10.59 -14.67
N GLU A 164 3.33 11.07 -15.89
CA GLU A 164 2.55 10.63 -17.05
C GLU A 164 2.74 9.13 -17.30
N VAL A 165 3.97 8.62 -17.16
CA VAL A 165 4.30 7.21 -17.36
C VAL A 165 3.60 6.33 -16.33
N ILE A 166 3.63 6.70 -15.05
CA ILE A 166 3.00 5.88 -13.99
C ILE A 166 1.47 5.98 -14.00
N THR A 167 0.91 7.06 -14.56
CA THR A 167 -0.54 7.27 -14.62
C THR A 167 -1.21 6.74 -15.88
N LYS A 168 -0.43 6.52 -16.94
CA LYS A 168 -0.94 6.02 -18.21
C LYS A 168 -1.45 4.58 -18.09
N GLY A 169 -2.76 4.40 -18.26
CA GLY A 169 -3.39 3.08 -18.21
C GLY A 169 -3.41 2.46 -16.81
N GLN A 170 -3.22 3.27 -15.77
CA GLN A 170 -3.29 2.83 -14.38
C GLN A 170 -4.68 2.27 -14.05
N TRP A 171 -4.73 1.30 -13.15
CA TRP A 171 -5.98 0.67 -12.72
C TRP A 171 -6.62 1.38 -11.50
N TRP A 172 -5.89 2.29 -10.86
CA TRP A 172 -6.35 3.06 -9.70
C TRP A 172 -6.88 4.45 -10.10
N LEU A 173 -7.80 4.99 -9.30
CA LEU A 173 -8.32 6.34 -9.47
C LEU A 173 -7.28 7.40 -9.04
N PRO A 174 -7.24 8.56 -9.72
CA PRO A 174 -6.46 9.70 -9.25
C PRO A 174 -6.88 10.12 -7.83
N GLY A 175 -5.91 10.40 -6.97
CA GLY A 175 -6.14 10.77 -5.57
C GLY A 175 -6.53 9.61 -4.66
N SER A 176 -6.55 8.37 -5.15
CA SER A 176 -6.69 7.19 -4.29
C SER A 176 -5.44 6.95 -3.45
N VAL A 177 -5.54 6.09 -2.45
CA VAL A 177 -4.42 5.69 -1.60
C VAL A 177 -3.35 4.92 -2.39
N GLU A 178 -3.74 4.13 -3.40
CA GLU A 178 -2.79 3.54 -4.35
C GLU A 178 -2.07 4.63 -5.16
N ASP A 179 -2.79 5.67 -5.62
CA ASP A 179 -2.20 6.79 -6.35
C ASP A 179 -1.14 7.51 -5.51
N PHE A 180 -1.46 7.81 -4.24
CA PHE A 180 -0.50 8.35 -3.28
C PHE A 180 0.73 7.45 -3.14
N TYR A 181 0.53 6.16 -2.90
CA TYR A 181 1.61 5.21 -2.65
C TYR A 181 2.53 5.03 -3.87
N GLN A 182 1.98 5.07 -5.09
CA GLN A 182 2.78 4.96 -6.30
C GLN A 182 3.46 6.28 -6.65
N ARG A 183 2.79 7.43 -6.53
CA ARG A 183 3.39 8.72 -6.87
C ARG A 183 4.54 9.11 -5.97
N THR A 184 4.48 8.80 -4.68
CA THR A 184 5.49 9.20 -3.69
C THR A 184 6.73 8.31 -3.68
N LYS A 185 6.63 7.11 -4.24
CA LYS A 185 7.71 6.12 -4.25
C LYS A 185 8.94 6.61 -5.05
N ARG A 186 10.14 6.46 -4.48
CA ARG A 186 11.45 6.79 -5.07
C ARG A 186 12.45 5.67 -4.82
N LEU A 187 13.40 5.53 -5.74
CA LEU A 187 14.54 4.64 -5.59
C LEU A 187 15.72 5.42 -4.99
N CYS A 188 16.25 4.91 -3.88
CA CYS A 188 17.41 5.46 -3.19
C CYS A 188 18.56 4.45 -3.16
N VAL A 189 19.79 4.94 -3.18
CA VAL A 189 21.03 4.15 -3.08
C VAL A 189 21.92 4.69 -1.97
N ILE A 190 22.83 3.86 -1.46
CA ILE A 190 23.85 4.32 -0.51
C ILE A 190 24.77 5.34 -1.20
N LYS A 191 25.20 6.36 -0.44
CA LYS A 191 26.16 7.38 -0.88
C LYS A 191 27.58 6.84 -1.01
#